data_AF-A0A7S2S9B7-F1
#
_entry.id   AF-A0A7S2S9B7-F1
#
_cell.length_a   1.000
_cell.length_b   1.000
_cell.length_c   1.000
_cell.angle_alpha   90.00
_cell.angle_beta   90.00
_cell.angle_gamma   90.00
#
_symmetry.space_group_name_H-M   'P 1'
#
loop_
_entity.id
_entity.type
_entity.pdbx_description
1 polymer ?
#
loop_
_entity_poly.entity_id
_entity_poly.type
_entity_poly.pdbx_seq_one_letter_code
_entity_poly.pdbx_strand_id
1 'polypeptide(L)'
;IVPSLGKALLPGFLDLIAMYKSEASYGGSTYMLSLGRMARLDNIKNAGEYMLVLDTNTGDDGKTRIRSFCTIDDQSLKNVAVQKDIFFTVPSKGHEVRARRVVQVGSLELSSSPLPLPSGEQVSQILMDTIRSLGGVYKVLVVGGSQSSKATAKKLNDLRGRVRLAIEATKNSNDTTEEQWPQAFYSIDAIADGKGSADD
;
A
#
# COMPACT_ATOMS: atom_id res chain seq x y z
N ILE A 1 -0.18 28.83 24.97
CA ILE A 1 -0.11 27.36 24.77
C ILE A 1 1.32 26.96 25.08
N VAL A 2 1.55 26.15 26.12
CA VAL A 2 2.91 25.85 26.58
C VAL A 2 3.56 24.89 25.58
N PRO A 3 4.61 25.28 24.84
CA PRO A 3 5.24 24.43 23.84
C PRO A 3 5.91 23.17 24.44
N SER A 4 5.95 23.05 25.77
CA SER A 4 6.46 21.87 26.48
C SER A 4 5.50 20.68 26.49
N LEU A 5 4.17 20.90 26.40
CA LEU A 5 3.20 19.80 26.53
C LEU A 5 3.25 18.85 25.32
N GLY A 6 3.28 19.41 24.10
CA GLY A 6 3.42 18.60 22.88
C GLY A 6 4.71 17.79 22.88
N LYS A 7 5.84 18.38 23.31
CA LYS A 7 7.12 17.69 23.45
C LYS A 7 7.10 16.57 24.47
N ALA A 8 6.46 16.79 25.62
CA ALA A 8 6.38 15.81 26.70
C ALA A 8 5.53 14.59 26.31
N LEU A 9 4.45 14.81 25.55
CA LEU A 9 3.55 13.75 25.11
C LEU A 9 4.08 12.98 23.89
N LEU A 10 4.90 13.63 23.04
CA LEU A 10 5.34 13.08 21.77
C LEU A 10 5.87 11.63 21.83
N PRO A 11 6.74 11.22 22.78
CA PRO A 11 7.30 9.86 22.78
C PRO A 11 6.25 8.76 23.05
N GLY A 12 5.15 9.08 23.74
CA GLY A 12 4.11 8.13 24.12
C GLY A 12 2.94 8.06 23.15
N PHE A 13 2.80 9.04 22.25
CA PHE A 13 1.61 9.25 21.42
C PHE A 13 1.98 9.50 19.94
N LEU A 14 2.94 8.75 19.41
CA LEU A 14 3.40 8.89 18.02
C LEU A 14 2.29 8.63 16.99
N ASP A 15 1.31 7.80 17.34
CA ASP A 15 0.12 7.48 16.57
C ASP A 15 -0.90 8.63 16.49
N LEU A 16 -0.84 9.59 17.40
CA LEU A 16 -1.75 10.74 17.45
C LEU A 16 -1.24 11.97 16.68
N ILE A 17 -0.08 11.88 16.04
CA ILE A 17 0.49 13.01 15.29
C ILE A 17 -0.31 13.25 14.01
N ALA A 18 -0.48 14.51 13.66
CA ALA A 18 -1.11 14.95 12.44
C ALA A 18 -0.27 16.02 11.72
N MET A 19 -0.25 15.93 10.39
CA MET A 19 0.44 16.86 9.50
C MET A 19 -0.55 17.62 8.62
N TYR A 20 -0.38 18.94 8.52
CA TYR A 20 -1.19 19.79 7.67
C TYR A 20 -1.16 19.33 6.21
N LYS A 21 -2.31 19.36 5.54
CA LYS A 21 -2.43 19.01 4.10
C LYS A 21 -2.97 20.15 3.27
N SER A 22 -4.11 20.70 3.67
CA SER A 22 -4.78 21.72 2.88
C SER A 22 -5.73 22.55 3.72
N GLU A 23 -6.08 23.72 3.19
CA GLU A 23 -7.20 24.49 3.72
C GLU A 23 -8.50 23.74 3.38
N ALA A 24 -9.41 23.69 4.35
CA ALA A 24 -10.70 23.07 4.18
C ALA A 24 -11.75 24.15 3.85
N SER A 25 -12.76 23.79 3.05
CA SER A 25 -13.87 24.68 2.73
C SER A 25 -14.51 25.25 4.00
N TYR A 26 -14.98 26.50 3.97
CA TYR A 26 -15.63 27.16 5.11
C TYR A 26 -14.70 27.45 6.31
N GLY A 27 -13.45 27.85 6.05
CA GLY A 27 -12.58 28.45 7.07
C GLY A 27 -11.92 27.48 8.05
N GLY A 28 -11.74 26.21 7.66
CA GLY A 28 -11.02 25.20 8.44
C GLY A 28 -9.76 24.71 7.74
N SER A 29 -9.17 23.64 8.26
CA SER A 29 -7.99 22.97 7.70
C SER A 29 -8.12 21.46 7.76
N THR A 30 -7.40 20.77 6.87
CA THR A 30 -7.35 19.31 6.79
C THR A 30 -5.96 18.85 7.17
N TYR A 31 -5.92 17.87 8.06
CA TYR A 31 -4.71 17.23 8.54
C TYR A 31 -4.75 15.74 8.21
N MET A 32 -3.58 15.17 7.92
CA MET A 32 -3.37 13.74 7.80
C MET A 32 -2.83 13.22 9.12
N LEU A 33 -3.55 12.28 9.75
CA LEU A 33 -3.11 11.58 10.94
C LEU A 33 -2.04 10.55 10.57
N SER A 34 -1.18 10.23 11.53
CA SER A 34 -0.13 9.21 11.37
C SER A 34 -0.63 7.76 11.25
N LEU A 35 -1.94 7.58 11.44
CA LEU A 35 -2.65 6.34 11.13
C LEU A 35 -3.22 6.32 9.69
N GLY A 36 -2.84 7.29 8.85
CA GLY A 36 -3.24 7.38 7.44
C GLY A 36 -4.64 7.94 7.19
N ARG A 37 -5.36 8.38 8.23
CA ARG A 37 -6.72 8.96 8.11
C ARG A 37 -6.66 10.48 7.97
N MET A 38 -7.61 11.06 7.24
CA MET A 38 -7.78 12.51 7.19
C MET A 38 -8.71 12.98 8.32
N ALA A 39 -8.35 14.09 8.95
CA ALA A 39 -9.15 14.74 9.98
C ALA A 39 -9.24 16.25 9.71
N ARG A 40 -10.39 16.83 10.01
CA ARG A 40 -10.68 18.24 9.77
C ARG A 40 -10.60 19.02 11.07
N LEU A 41 -9.96 20.19 11.02
CA LEU A 41 -9.97 21.18 12.09
C LEU A 41 -10.89 22.32 11.68
N ASP A 42 -11.97 22.51 12.43
CA ASP A 42 -12.97 23.54 12.15
C ASP A 42 -12.55 24.91 12.69
N ASN A 43 -12.94 25.98 11.98
CA ASN A 43 -12.72 27.40 12.36
C ASN A 43 -11.26 27.84 12.51
N ILE A 44 -10.29 26.96 12.26
CA ILE A 44 -8.87 27.27 12.27
C ILE A 44 -8.29 26.92 10.91
N LYS A 45 -7.84 27.93 10.17
CA LYS A 45 -7.26 27.76 8.82
C LYS A 45 -5.84 27.17 8.86
N ASN A 46 -5.08 27.47 9.90
CA ASN A 46 -3.74 26.95 10.09
C ASN A 46 -3.39 26.97 11.57
N ALA A 47 -3.31 25.80 12.19
CA ALA A 47 -2.89 25.64 13.57
C ALA A 47 -1.38 25.35 13.72
N GLY A 48 -0.65 25.32 12.61
CA GLY A 48 0.73 24.84 12.52
C GLY A 48 0.83 23.63 11.58
N GLU A 49 2.07 23.33 11.19
CA GLU A 49 2.38 22.22 10.28
C GLU A 49 2.16 20.86 10.93
N TYR A 50 2.53 20.72 12.22
CA TYR A 50 2.40 19.50 12.99
C TYR A 50 1.64 19.73 14.30
N MET A 51 0.82 18.75 14.67
CA MET A 51 0.10 18.74 15.95
C MET A 51 -0.06 17.33 16.48
N LEU A 52 -0.27 17.21 17.79
CA LEU A 52 -0.77 16.02 18.44
C LEU A 52 -2.29 16.14 18.59
N VAL A 53 -3.03 15.18 18.07
CA VAL A 53 -4.49 15.15 18.13
C VAL A 53 -4.92 14.28 19.31
N LEU A 54 -5.38 14.93 20.37
CA LEU A 54 -5.74 14.25 21.62
C LEU A 54 -7.18 13.71 21.59
N ASP A 55 -8.06 14.37 20.85
CA ASP A 55 -9.45 13.97 20.73
C ASP A 55 -10.00 14.25 19.33
N THR A 56 -10.77 13.29 18.83
CA THR A 56 -11.50 13.38 17.57
C THR A 56 -12.92 12.90 17.73
N ASN A 57 -13.83 13.46 16.95
CA ASN A 57 -15.15 12.86 16.78
C ASN A 57 -15.50 12.69 15.30
N THR A 58 -16.41 11.77 15.02
CA THR A 58 -16.99 11.61 13.69
C THR A 58 -18.26 12.44 13.63
N GLY A 59 -18.38 13.32 12.65
CA GLY A 59 -19.62 14.05 12.43
C GLY A 59 -20.69 13.21 11.72
N ASP A 60 -21.85 13.82 11.55
CA ASP A 60 -22.97 13.31 10.76
C ASP A 60 -22.60 13.00 9.30
N ASP A 61 -21.68 13.77 8.72
CA ASP A 61 -21.11 13.57 7.39
C ASP A 61 -20.07 12.42 7.30
N GLY A 62 -19.87 11.67 8.38
CA GLY A 62 -18.89 10.58 8.46
C GLY A 62 -17.43 11.06 8.48
N LYS A 63 -17.17 12.37 8.53
CA LYS A 63 -15.80 12.92 8.56
C LYS A 63 -15.30 13.07 9.99
N THR A 64 -14.03 12.71 10.19
CA THR A 64 -13.32 12.89 11.45
C THR A 64 -13.01 14.37 11.66
N ARG A 65 -13.37 14.92 12.82
CA ARG A 65 -13.11 16.30 13.26
C ARG A 65 -12.23 16.31 14.49
N ILE A 66 -11.22 17.17 14.48
CA ILE A 66 -10.29 17.39 15.58
C ILE A 66 -10.98 18.29 16.61
N ARG A 67 -11.05 17.83 17.86
CA ARG A 67 -11.67 18.58 18.97
C ARG A 67 -10.65 19.17 19.92
N SER A 68 -9.58 18.42 20.19
CA SER A 68 -8.47 18.91 20.99
C SER A 68 -7.15 18.51 20.37
N PHE A 69 -6.20 19.46 20.42
CA PHE A 69 -4.87 19.25 19.89
C PHE A 69 -3.85 20.11 20.65
N CYS A 70 -2.58 19.75 20.52
CA CYS A 70 -1.47 20.62 20.87
C CYS A 70 -0.46 20.71 19.73
N THR A 71 0.13 21.87 19.52
CA THR A 71 1.10 22.08 18.45
C THR A 71 2.46 21.47 18.81
N ILE A 72 3.19 21.03 17.79
CA ILE A 72 4.54 20.47 17.93
C ILE A 72 5.45 21.15 16.91
N ASP A 73 6.70 21.40 17.29
CA ASP A 73 7.75 21.88 16.40
C ASP A 73 8.40 20.74 15.60
N ASP A 74 8.77 21.04 14.37
CA ASP A 74 9.47 20.15 13.44
C ASP A 74 10.72 19.49 14.05
N GLN A 75 11.49 20.21 14.87
CA GLN A 75 12.69 19.68 15.52
C GLN A 75 12.36 18.54 16.48
N SER A 76 11.31 18.69 17.29
CA SER A 76 10.87 17.64 18.21
C SER A 76 10.36 16.42 17.46
N LEU A 77 9.70 16.62 16.31
CA LEU A 77 9.22 15.55 15.46
C LEU A 77 10.36 14.76 14.79
N LYS A 78 11.40 15.45 14.33
CA LYS A 78 12.61 14.82 13.76
C LYS A 78 13.36 13.95 14.77
N ASN A 79 13.34 14.30 16.05
CA ASN A 79 13.99 13.52 17.11
C ASN A 79 13.34 12.15 17.34
N VAL A 80 12.06 11.99 17.00
CA VAL A 80 11.32 10.72 17.13
C VAL A 80 11.09 10.02 15.79
N ALA A 81 11.55 10.63 14.69
CA ALA A 81 11.35 10.09 13.36
C ALA A 81 12.23 8.87 13.11
N VAL A 82 11.67 7.89 12.41
CA VAL A 82 12.37 6.67 12.01
C VAL A 82 12.74 6.79 10.54
N GLN A 83 14.01 6.51 10.26
CA GLN A 83 14.49 6.41 8.89
C GLN A 83 14.25 4.99 8.38
N LYS A 84 13.58 4.87 7.24
CA LYS A 84 13.27 3.59 6.60
C LYS A 84 13.55 3.65 5.11
N ASP A 85 14.17 2.60 4.59
CA ASP A 85 14.34 2.42 3.16
C ASP A 85 13.08 1.73 2.60
N ILE A 86 12.43 2.41 1.65
CA ILE A 86 11.20 1.97 1.01
C ILE A 86 11.50 1.66 -0.44
N PHE A 87 11.11 0.46 -0.85
CA PHE A 87 11.20 0.03 -2.22
C PHE A 87 9.80 -0.12 -2.81
N PHE A 88 9.60 0.37 -4.03
CA PHE A 88 8.27 0.45 -4.63
C PHE A 88 8.36 0.36 -6.16
N THR A 89 7.26 -0.07 -6.79
CA THR A 89 7.12 -0.01 -8.25
C THR A 89 6.45 1.29 -8.68
N VAL A 90 6.75 1.74 -9.89
CA VAL A 90 6.11 2.91 -10.50
C VAL A 90 5.17 2.44 -11.62
N PRO A 91 3.85 2.31 -11.36
CA PRO A 91 2.90 1.78 -12.35
C PRO A 91 2.91 2.57 -13.67
N SER A 92 3.02 3.90 -13.60
CA SER A 92 3.05 4.78 -14.78
C SER A 92 4.28 4.58 -15.68
N LYS A 93 5.33 3.92 -15.19
CA LYS A 93 6.56 3.60 -15.93
C LYS A 93 6.73 2.09 -16.15
N GLY A 94 5.61 1.36 -16.27
CA GLY A 94 5.65 -0.08 -16.49
C GLY A 94 6.18 -0.86 -15.29
N HIS A 95 5.88 -0.42 -14.07
CA HIS A 95 6.33 -1.01 -12.81
C HIS A 95 7.86 -1.01 -12.61
N GLU A 96 8.55 0.03 -13.10
CA GLU A 96 9.96 0.28 -12.77
C GLU A 96 10.16 0.28 -11.24
N VAL A 97 11.08 -0.54 -10.74
CA VAL A 97 11.39 -0.62 -9.30
C VAL A 97 12.32 0.52 -8.90
N ARG A 98 11.92 1.27 -7.88
CA ARG A 98 12.71 2.35 -7.30
C ARG A 98 12.85 2.19 -5.81
N ALA A 99 13.93 2.77 -5.30
CA ALA A 99 14.23 2.83 -3.89
C ALA A 99 14.27 4.29 -3.44
N ARG A 100 13.71 4.57 -2.27
CA ARG A 100 13.83 5.86 -1.61
C ARG A 100 13.96 5.66 -0.12
N ARG A 101 14.74 6.51 0.51
CA ARG A 101 14.88 6.60 1.95
C ARG A 101 13.90 7.64 2.46
N VAL A 102 13.08 7.24 3.40
CA VAL A 102 12.02 8.08 3.97
C VAL A 102 12.31 8.29 5.45
N VAL A 103 12.20 9.54 5.89
CA VAL A 103 12.12 9.88 7.30
C VAL A 103 10.65 10.03 7.64
N GLN A 104 10.13 9.14 8.48
CA GLN A 104 8.70 9.06 8.78
C GLN A 104 8.40 8.91 10.27
N VAL A 105 7.22 9.35 10.67
CA VAL A 105 6.61 9.09 11.98
C VAL A 105 5.25 8.43 11.75
N GLY A 106 5.12 7.17 12.12
CA GLY A 106 3.97 6.36 11.72
C GLY A 106 3.84 6.31 10.19
N SER A 107 2.68 6.73 9.67
CA SER A 107 2.43 6.86 8.23
C SER A 107 2.78 8.25 7.66
N LEU A 108 3.25 9.19 8.47
CA LEU A 108 3.59 10.55 8.02
C LEU A 108 5.00 10.58 7.48
N GLU A 109 5.13 10.87 6.20
CA GLU A 109 6.41 11.15 5.55
C GLU A 109 6.80 12.62 5.76
N LEU A 110 7.94 12.85 6.43
CA LEU A 110 8.51 14.18 6.66
C LEU A 110 9.44 14.59 5.52
N SER A 111 10.26 13.64 5.05
CA SER A 111 11.13 13.84 3.90
C SER A 111 11.42 12.51 3.20
N SER A 112 11.73 12.60 1.91
CA SER A 112 12.26 11.47 1.16
C SER A 112 13.42 11.87 0.27
N SER A 113 14.40 10.97 0.20
CA SER A 113 15.57 11.08 -0.67
C SER A 113 15.68 9.83 -1.54
N PRO A 114 15.97 9.97 -2.85
CA PRO A 114 16.17 8.81 -3.71
C PRO A 114 17.37 7.98 -3.24
N LEU A 115 17.25 6.67 -3.30
CA LEU A 115 18.36 5.73 -3.05
C LEU A 115 18.96 5.27 -4.37
N PRO A 116 20.19 4.73 -4.35
CA PRO A 116 20.76 4.06 -5.51
C PRO A 116 19.86 2.90 -5.98
N LEU A 117 20.16 2.38 -7.17
CA LEU A 117 19.38 1.27 -7.72
C LEU A 117 19.37 0.08 -6.73
N PRO A 118 18.18 -0.50 -6.47
CA PRO A 118 18.07 -1.66 -5.61
C PRO A 118 18.79 -2.87 -6.21
N SER A 119 19.21 -3.78 -5.33
CA SER A 119 19.82 -5.05 -5.76
C SER A 119 18.86 -5.91 -6.57
N GLY A 120 19.38 -6.80 -7.40
CA GLY A 120 18.56 -7.70 -8.22
C GLY A 120 17.60 -8.57 -7.40
N GLU A 121 18.03 -9.02 -6.22
CA GLU A 121 17.18 -9.78 -5.29
C GLU A 121 16.01 -8.93 -4.78
N GLN A 122 16.28 -7.70 -4.32
CA GLN A 122 15.23 -6.77 -3.89
C GLN A 122 14.23 -6.49 -5.02
N VAL A 123 14.74 -6.21 -6.23
CA VAL A 123 13.91 -6.00 -7.42
C VAL A 123 12.97 -7.20 -7.65
N SER A 124 13.51 -8.41 -7.61
CA SER A 124 12.71 -9.62 -7.83
C SER A 124 11.59 -9.78 -6.79
N GLN A 125 11.90 -9.55 -5.51
CA GLN A 125 10.95 -9.66 -4.41
C GLN A 125 9.82 -8.64 -4.56
N ILE A 126 10.16 -7.37 -4.81
CA ILE A 126 9.17 -6.29 -4.96
C ILE A 126 8.29 -6.51 -6.19
N LEU A 127 8.87 -6.99 -7.29
CA LEU A 127 8.09 -7.32 -8.48
C LEU A 127 7.14 -8.48 -8.21
N MET A 128 7.57 -9.52 -7.49
CA MET A 128 6.70 -10.63 -7.10
C MET A 128 5.54 -10.16 -6.21
N ASP A 129 5.82 -9.33 -5.21
CA ASP A 129 4.80 -8.76 -4.33
C ASP A 129 3.85 -7.83 -5.10
N THR A 130 4.38 -7.07 -6.06
CA THR A 130 3.57 -6.24 -6.96
C THR A 130 2.66 -7.11 -7.83
N ILE A 131 3.19 -8.19 -8.44
CA ILE A 131 2.41 -9.12 -9.26
C ILE A 131 1.27 -9.73 -8.44
N ARG A 132 1.54 -10.15 -7.18
CA ARG A 132 0.52 -10.64 -6.26
C ARG A 132 -0.56 -9.59 -5.99
N SER A 133 -0.17 -8.36 -5.65
CA SER A 133 -1.11 -7.25 -5.38
C SER A 133 -2.00 -6.90 -6.57
N LEU A 134 -1.51 -7.09 -7.80
CA LEU A 134 -2.27 -6.83 -9.02
C LEU A 134 -3.28 -7.96 -9.34
N GLY A 135 -3.21 -9.09 -8.63
CA GLY A 135 -4.05 -10.27 -8.83
C GLY A 135 -3.34 -11.39 -9.60
N GLY A 136 -2.02 -11.48 -9.47
CA GLY A 136 -1.21 -12.58 -9.98
C GLY A 136 -0.73 -12.42 -11.43
N VAL A 137 0.12 -13.36 -11.85
CA VAL A 137 0.80 -13.35 -13.16
C VAL A 137 -0.21 -13.29 -14.31
N TYR A 138 -1.31 -14.05 -14.22
CA TYR A 138 -2.34 -14.08 -15.26
C TYR A 138 -2.92 -12.68 -15.51
N LYS A 139 -3.33 -11.99 -14.45
CA LYS A 139 -3.92 -10.66 -14.56
C LYS A 139 -2.92 -9.63 -15.06
N VAL A 140 -1.66 -9.72 -14.64
CA VAL A 140 -0.59 -8.84 -15.17
C VAL A 140 -0.36 -9.08 -16.66
N LEU A 141 -0.31 -10.33 -17.12
CA LEU A 141 -0.11 -10.65 -18.53
C LEU A 141 -1.30 -10.28 -19.42
N VAL A 142 -2.53 -10.36 -18.90
CA VAL A 142 -3.75 -10.06 -19.65
C VAL A 142 -4.12 -8.57 -19.60
N VAL A 143 -3.91 -7.89 -18.47
CA VAL A 143 -4.36 -6.51 -18.22
C VAL A 143 -3.21 -5.49 -18.24
N GLY A 144 -2.02 -5.87 -17.77
CA GLY A 144 -0.91 -4.96 -17.46
C GLY A 144 0.05 -4.64 -18.62
N GLY A 145 -0.06 -5.34 -19.75
CA GLY A 145 0.74 -5.03 -20.92
C GLY A 145 0.10 -3.88 -21.71
N SER A 146 0.80 -2.76 -21.88
CA SER A 146 0.49 -1.74 -22.90
C SER A 146 0.44 -2.33 -24.34
N GLN A 147 0.82 -3.61 -24.49
CA GLN A 147 0.74 -4.43 -25.70
C GLN A 147 0.10 -5.82 -25.47
N SER A 148 -0.67 -6.03 -24.39
CA SER A 148 -1.42 -7.27 -24.16
C SER A 148 -2.55 -7.38 -25.20
N SER A 149 -2.19 -7.88 -26.37
CA SER A 149 -3.15 -8.11 -27.45
C SER A 149 -4.14 -9.19 -27.01
N LYS A 150 -5.38 -9.10 -27.51
CA LYS A 150 -6.37 -10.19 -27.42
C LYS A 150 -5.78 -11.56 -27.81
N ALA A 151 -4.73 -11.59 -28.64
CA ALA A 151 -4.05 -12.81 -29.05
C ALA A 151 -3.23 -13.44 -27.91
N THR A 152 -2.59 -12.65 -27.05
CA THR A 152 -1.86 -13.18 -25.87
C THR A 152 -2.83 -13.79 -24.87
N ALA A 153 -3.95 -13.10 -24.59
CA ALA A 153 -5.02 -13.64 -23.76
C ALA A 153 -5.60 -14.93 -24.35
N LYS A 154 -5.82 -14.99 -25.67
CA LYS A 154 -6.29 -16.20 -26.36
C LYS A 154 -5.32 -17.37 -26.21
N LYS A 155 -4.02 -17.14 -26.43
CA LYS A 155 -2.98 -18.18 -26.26
C LYS A 155 -2.89 -18.68 -24.82
N LEU A 156 -3.01 -17.77 -23.85
CA LEU A 156 -2.96 -18.14 -22.43
C LEU A 156 -4.18 -18.96 -22.01
N ASN A 157 -5.36 -18.61 -22.52
CA ASN A 157 -6.58 -19.38 -22.30
C ASN A 157 -6.54 -20.76 -23.00
N ASP A 158 -5.96 -20.84 -24.20
CA ASP A 158 -5.76 -22.12 -24.91
C ASP A 158 -4.81 -23.04 -24.12
N LEU A 159 -3.67 -22.50 -23.66
CA LEU A 159 -2.73 -23.24 -22.82
C LEU A 159 -3.38 -23.74 -21.54
N ARG A 160 -4.17 -22.89 -20.87
CA ARG A 160 -4.92 -23.26 -19.67
C ARG A 160 -5.95 -24.37 -19.96
N GLY A 161 -6.68 -24.28 -21.06
CA GLY A 161 -7.61 -25.32 -21.50
C GLY A 161 -6.91 -26.67 -21.72
N ARG A 162 -5.71 -26.64 -22.32
CA ARG A 162 -4.89 -27.85 -22.52
C ARG A 162 -4.41 -28.45 -21.20
N VAL A 163 -3.95 -27.62 -20.26
CA VAL A 163 -3.54 -28.08 -18.92
C VAL A 163 -4.72 -28.72 -18.18
N ARG A 164 -5.89 -28.10 -18.22
CA ARG A 164 -7.10 -28.64 -17.60
C ARG A 164 -7.49 -30.01 -18.17
N LEU A 165 -7.49 -30.14 -19.50
CA LEU A 165 -7.79 -31.43 -20.15
C LEU A 165 -6.76 -32.51 -19.79
N ALA A 166 -5.49 -32.14 -19.65
CA ALA A 166 -4.44 -33.07 -19.23
C ALA A 166 -4.61 -33.52 -17.76
N ILE A 167 -5.00 -32.61 -16.87
CA ILE A 167 -5.34 -32.94 -15.47
C ILE A 167 -6.57 -33.87 -15.41
N GLU A 168 -7.61 -33.60 -16.20
CA GLU A 168 -8.80 -34.46 -16.26
C GLU A 168 -8.49 -35.85 -16.85
N ALA A 169 -7.63 -35.92 -17.87
CA ALA A 169 -7.21 -37.19 -18.47
C ALA A 169 -6.38 -38.05 -17.51
N THR A 170 -5.46 -37.44 -16.75
CA THR A 170 -4.61 -38.13 -15.77
C THR A 170 -5.39 -38.61 -14.53
N LYS A 171 -6.46 -37.91 -14.14
CA LYS A 171 -7.37 -38.38 -13.07
C LYS A 171 -8.18 -39.62 -13.47
N ASN A 172 -8.46 -39.80 -14.76
CA ASN A 172 -9.28 -40.91 -15.26
C ASN A 172 -8.45 -42.16 -15.61
N SER A 173 -7.13 -42.04 -15.75
CA SER A 173 -6.24 -43.19 -15.84
C SER A 173 -5.96 -43.71 -14.43
N ASN A 174 -6.39 -44.94 -14.12
CA ASN A 174 -6.06 -45.68 -12.90
C ASN A 174 -4.55 -46.02 -12.76
N ASP A 175 -3.68 -45.32 -13.49
CA ASP A 175 -2.25 -45.59 -13.54
C ASP A 175 -1.55 -44.80 -12.41
N THR A 176 -1.07 -45.54 -11.42
CA THR A 176 -0.52 -45.06 -10.14
C THR A 176 0.85 -44.40 -10.24
N THR A 177 1.33 -44.03 -11.42
CA THR A 177 2.52 -43.18 -11.57
C THR A 177 2.12 -41.73 -11.47
N GLU A 178 2.24 -41.19 -10.26
CA GLU A 178 1.96 -39.81 -9.88
C GLU A 178 2.80 -38.80 -10.68
N GLU A 179 2.42 -38.48 -11.92
CA GLU A 179 2.70 -37.16 -12.49
C GLU A 179 1.73 -36.16 -11.84
N GLN A 180 1.99 -35.87 -10.57
CA GLN A 180 1.24 -34.89 -9.82
C GLN A 180 1.53 -33.51 -10.42
N TRP A 181 0.58 -33.00 -11.20
CA TRP A 181 0.67 -31.66 -11.77
C TRP A 181 0.99 -30.62 -10.67
N PRO A 182 1.85 -29.63 -10.93
CA PRO A 182 2.19 -28.61 -9.94
C PRO A 182 0.93 -27.91 -9.39
N GLN A 183 0.90 -27.68 -8.07
CA GLN A 183 -0.22 -27.05 -7.36
C GLN A 183 -0.64 -25.70 -7.96
N ALA A 184 0.33 -24.95 -8.50
CA ALA A 184 0.11 -23.68 -9.20
C ALA A 184 -0.88 -23.75 -10.39
N PHE A 185 -1.14 -24.93 -10.96
CA PHE A 185 -2.14 -25.10 -12.02
C PHE A 185 -3.55 -25.32 -11.49
N TYR A 186 -3.71 -25.74 -10.23
CA TYR A 186 -5.02 -25.86 -9.58
C TYR A 186 -5.54 -24.51 -9.07
N SER A 187 -4.65 -23.61 -8.62
CA SER A 187 -5.04 -22.29 -8.10
C SER A 187 -5.38 -21.25 -9.16
N ILE A 188 -4.89 -21.42 -10.41
CA ILE A 188 -5.26 -20.55 -11.55
C ILE A 188 -6.77 -20.54 -11.80
N ASP A 189 -7.46 -21.67 -11.61
CA ASP A 189 -8.91 -21.78 -11.80
C ASP A 189 -9.68 -21.19 -10.61
N ALA A 190 -9.21 -21.43 -9.37
CA ALA A 190 -9.84 -20.92 -8.16
C ALA A 190 -9.84 -19.38 -8.10
N ILE A 191 -8.73 -18.74 -8.49
CA ILE A 191 -8.60 -17.27 -8.50
C ILE A 191 -9.55 -16.64 -9.54
N ALA A 192 -9.79 -17.30 -10.68
CA ALA A 192 -10.68 -16.81 -11.73
C ALA A 192 -12.17 -16.94 -11.38
N ASP A 193 -12.56 -18.00 -10.67
CA ASP A 193 -13.93 -18.23 -10.20
C ASP A 193 -14.28 -17.43 -8.94
N GLY A 194 -13.35 -16.57 -8.46
CA GLY A 194 -13.50 -15.81 -7.22
C GLY A 194 -13.48 -16.67 -5.95
N LYS A 195 -12.98 -17.90 -6.05
CA LYS A 195 -12.96 -18.92 -4.99
C LYS A 195 -11.58 -19.17 -4.37
N GLY A 196 -10.51 -18.57 -4.90
CA GLY A 196 -9.14 -18.76 -4.43
C GLY A 196 -8.42 -17.46 -4.11
N SER A 197 -7.51 -17.51 -3.14
CA SER A 197 -6.59 -16.42 -2.79
C SER A 197 -5.30 -16.51 -3.62
N ALA A 198 -4.55 -15.41 -3.69
CA ALA A 198 -3.20 -15.41 -4.30
C ALA A 198 -2.17 -16.23 -3.51
N ASP A 199 -2.56 -16.73 -2.33
CA ASP A 199 -1.77 -17.56 -1.42
C ASP A 199 -2.08 -19.08 -1.54
N ASP A 200 -3.06 -19.47 -2.37
CA ASP A 200 -3.40 -20.86 -2.70
C ASP A 200 -2.63 -21.38 -3.94
#